data_AF-A0A8B8JCF0-F1
#
_entry.id   AF-A0A8B8JCF0-F1
#
_cell.length_a   1.000
_cell.length_b   1.000
_cell.length_c   1.000
_cell.angle_alpha   90.00
_cell.angle_beta   90.00
_cell.angle_gamma   90.00
#
_symmetry.space_group_name_H-M   'P 1'
#
loop_
_entity.id
_entity.type
_entity.pdbx_description
1 polymer ?
#
loop_
_entity_poly.entity_id
_entity_poly.type
_entity_poly.pdbx_seq_one_letter_code
_entity_poly.pdbx_strand_id
1 'polypeptide(L)' 'MASSSLSLPRTSDSSWTLRENKRFEEALAKYDKDTPDRWHKVAQAVGSKSVQEVKRHYELLIRDINYIETSY' A
#
# COMPACT_ATOMS: atom_id res chain seq x y z
N MET A 1 -27.87 28.18 -8.53
CA MET A 1 -28.19 27.14 -7.54
C MET A 1 -27.64 25.82 -8.05
N ALA A 2 -26.99 25.05 -7.14
CA ALA A 2 -26.41 23.72 -7.30
C ALA A 2 -25.21 23.56 -8.27
N SER A 3 -24.00 23.79 -7.73
CA SER A 3 -22.80 23.06 -8.18
C SER A 3 -22.92 21.63 -7.65
N SER A 4 -23.30 20.69 -8.50
CA SER A 4 -23.22 19.27 -8.17
C SER A 4 -21.84 18.77 -8.55
N SER A 5 -20.85 19.07 -7.71
CA SER A 5 -19.59 18.36 -7.73
C SER A 5 -19.90 16.88 -7.53
N LEU A 6 -19.58 16.06 -8.52
CA LEU A 6 -19.59 14.61 -8.40
C LEU A 6 -18.54 14.23 -7.34
N SER A 7 -18.92 14.30 -6.07
CA SER A 7 -18.23 13.59 -5.01
C SER A 7 -18.50 12.12 -5.25
N LEU A 8 -17.72 11.54 -6.17
CA LEU A 8 -17.37 10.13 -6.07
C LEU A 8 -16.96 9.93 -4.60
N PRO A 9 -17.49 8.94 -3.88
CA PRO A 9 -16.82 8.52 -2.67
C PRO A 9 -15.45 8.09 -3.16
N ARG A 10 -14.44 8.96 -2.98
CA ARG A 10 -13.06 8.56 -3.12
C ARG A 10 -12.94 7.56 -1.99
N THR A 11 -13.12 6.30 -2.36
CA THR A 11 -13.00 5.16 -1.48
C THR A 11 -11.81 5.45 -0.62
N SER A 12 -11.97 5.28 0.68
CA SER A 12 -10.94 5.47 1.69
C SER A 12 -9.82 4.42 1.52
N ASP A 13 -9.29 4.29 0.32
CA ASP A 13 -7.91 3.94 0.06
C ASP A 13 -7.11 5.11 0.63
N SER A 14 -6.75 4.96 1.89
CA SER A 14 -5.82 5.81 2.63
C SER A 14 -4.65 6.13 1.71
N SER A 15 -4.71 7.27 1.01
CA SER A 15 -3.88 7.53 -0.15
C SER A 15 -2.42 7.51 0.31
N TRP A 16 -1.68 6.45 -0.03
CA TRP A 16 -0.32 6.24 0.43
C TRP A 16 0.53 7.42 -0.05
N THR A 17 1.04 8.19 0.89
CA THR A 17 1.94 9.30 0.56
C THR A 17 3.28 8.74 0.08
N LEU A 18 4.04 9.51 -0.70
CA LEU A 18 5.38 9.12 -1.17
C LEU A 18 6.30 8.72 -0.01
N ARG A 19 6.18 9.40 1.14
CA ARG A 19 6.96 9.11 2.34
C ARG A 19 6.55 7.79 3.00
N GLU A 20 5.26 7.49 3.05
CA GLU A 20 4.75 6.22 3.57
C GLU A 20 5.13 5.06 2.65
N ASN A 21 5.00 5.25 1.33
CA ASN A 21 5.37 4.23 0.35
C ASN A 21 6.88 3.93 0.41
N LYS A 22 7.72 4.97 0.52
CA LYS A 22 9.17 4.78 0.69
C LYS A 22 9.51 3.97 1.96
N ARG A 23 8.88 4.30 3.09
CA ARG A 23 9.04 3.52 4.33
C ARG A 23 8.57 2.08 4.20
N PHE A 24 7.48 1.87 3.46
CA PHE A 24 6.95 0.54 3.18
C PHE A 24 7.92 -0.28 2.33
N GLU A 25 8.47 0.28 1.26
CA GLU A 25 9.49 -0.39 0.43
C GLU A 25 10.77 -0.70 1.22
N GLU A 26 11.27 0.25 2.01
CA GLU A 26 12.41 0.04 2.91
C GLU A 26 12.13 -1.09 3.92
N ALA A 27 10.91 -1.13 4.46
CA ALA A 27 10.50 -2.18 5.38
C ALA A 27 10.35 -3.54 4.68
N LEU A 28 9.85 -3.59 3.44
CA LEU A 28 9.78 -4.82 2.64
C LEU A 28 11.17 -5.35 2.27
N ALA A 29 12.14 -4.46 2.04
CA ALA A 29 13.53 -4.83 1.80
C ALA A 29 14.21 -5.37 3.07
N LYS A 30 13.84 -4.84 4.25
CA LYS A 30 14.37 -5.27 5.55
C LYS A 30 13.72 -6.55 6.06
N TYR A 31 12.42 -6.72 5.83
CA TYR A 31 11.63 -7.87 6.27
C TYR A 31 11.23 -8.69 5.06
N ASP A 32 11.97 -9.77 4.82
CA ASP A 32 11.73 -10.71 3.73
C ASP A 32 10.46 -11.56 3.95
N LYS A 33 10.25 -12.53 3.07
CA LYS A 33 9.08 -13.43 3.10
C LYS A 33 9.14 -14.44 4.25
N ASP A 34 10.34 -14.77 4.73
CA ASP A 34 10.58 -15.74 5.80
C ASP A 34 10.52 -15.11 7.20
N THR A 35 10.47 -13.78 7.26
CA THR A 35 10.37 -13.04 8.51
C THR A 35 9.03 -13.32 9.20
N PRO A 36 9.03 -13.87 10.44
CA PRO A 36 7.82 -14.02 11.22
C PRO A 36 7.25 -12.64 11.54
N ASP A 37 5.93 -12.53 11.50
CA ASP A 37 5.20 -11.28 11.74
C ASP A 37 5.62 -10.12 10.81
N ARG A 38 6.10 -10.45 9.59
CA ARG A 38 6.50 -9.48 8.57
C ARG A 38 5.57 -8.27 8.49
N TRP A 39 4.27 -8.51 8.36
CA TRP A 39 3.29 -7.46 8.17
C TRP A 39 3.10 -6.56 9.40
N HIS A 40 3.24 -7.12 10.61
CA HIS A 40 3.24 -6.32 11.84
C HIS A 40 4.46 -5.40 11.90
N LYS A 41 5.65 -5.92 11.54
CA LYS A 41 6.88 -5.13 11.51
C LYS A 41 6.87 -4.05 10.43
N VAL A 42 6.31 -4.35 9.26
CA VAL A 42 6.14 -3.37 8.17
C VAL A 42 5.14 -2.28 8.58
N ALA A 43 3.99 -2.65 9.15
CA ALA A 43 3.02 -1.68 9.66
C ALA A 43 3.63 -0.75 10.73
N GLN A 44 4.42 -1.32 11.64
CA GLN A 44 5.15 -0.56 12.66
C GLN A 44 6.20 0.38 12.05
N ALA A 45 6.92 -0.04 11.02
CA ALA A 45 7.91 0.79 10.34
C ALA A 45 7.28 1.96 9.56
N VAL A 46 6.10 1.75 8.97
CA VAL A 46 5.32 2.81 8.33
C VAL A 46 4.76 3.77 9.39
N GLY A 47 4.25 3.23 10.50
CA GLY A 47 3.79 3.94 11.70
C GLY A 47 2.40 4.56 11.59
N SER A 48 1.88 4.76 10.39
CA SER A 48 0.58 5.39 10.10
C SER A 48 -0.45 4.45 9.45
N LYS A 49 -0.08 3.19 9.19
CA LYS A 49 -0.90 2.23 8.47
C LYS A 49 -1.08 0.96 9.29
N SER A 50 -2.27 0.38 9.24
CA SER A 50 -2.59 -0.89 9.85
C SER A 50 -2.01 -2.06 9.05
N VAL A 51 -1.87 -3.22 9.70
CA VAL A 51 -1.43 -4.47 9.05
C VAL A 51 -2.29 -4.82 7.83
N GLN A 52 -3.60 -4.58 7.91
CA GLN A 52 -4.53 -4.85 6.81
C GLN A 52 -4.29 -3.92 5.62
N GLU A 53 -4.07 -2.62 5.86
CA GLU A 53 -3.74 -1.66 4.80
C GLU A 53 -2.39 -1.98 4.14
N VAL A 54 -1.39 -2.37 4.93
CA VAL A 54 -0.08 -2.80 4.44
C VAL A 54 -0.20 -4.04 3.55
N LYS A 55 -0.99 -5.03 3.95
CA LYS A 55 -1.24 -6.24 3.14
C LYS A 55 -1.94 -5.92 1.83
N ARG A 56 -3.01 -5.12 1.87
CA ARG A 56 -3.73 -4.69 0.66
C ARG A 56 -2.79 -3.93 -0.29
N HIS A 57 -1.97 -3.02 0.23
CA HIS A 57 -1.02 -2.26 -0.58
C HIS A 57 0.03 -3.16 -1.24
N TYR A 58 0.48 -4.19 -0.53
CA TYR A 58 1.38 -5.19 -1.11
C TYR A 58 0.73 -6.00 -2.23
N GLU A 59 -0.52 -6.43 -2.05
CA GLU A 59 -1.25 -7.16 -3.10
C GLU A 59 -1.43 -6.31 -4.37
N LEU A 60 -1.70 -5.01 -4.21
CA LEU A 60 -1.76 -4.06 -5.32
C LEU A 60 -0.40 -3.92 -6.02
N LEU A 61 0.69 -3.78 -5.26
CA LEU A 61 2.05 -3.73 -5.81
C LEU A 61 2.37 -4.98 -6.64
N ILE A 62 2.04 -6.17 -6.15
CA ILE A 62 2.24 -7.42 -6.89
C ILE A 62 1.38 -7.47 -8.15
N ARG A 63 0.12 -7.04 -8.06
CA ARG A 63 -0.76 -6.96 -9.23
C ARG A 63 -0.21 -6.01 -10.29
N ASP A 64 0.29 -4.85 -9.90
CA ASP A 64 0.87 -3.87 -10.81
C ASP A 64 2.14 -4.42 -11.48
N ILE A 65 3.02 -5.07 -10.73
CA ILE A 65 4.21 -5.75 -11.28
C ILE A 65 3.80 -6.83 -12.29
N ASN A 66 2.84 -7.68 -11.93
CA ASN A 66 2.38 -8.75 -12.81
C ASN A 66 1.72 -8.20 -14.09
N TYR A 67 1.02 -7.08 -14.00
CA TYR A 67 0.41 -6.43 -15.17
C TYR A 67 1.47 -5.87 -16.13
N ILE A 68 2.61 -5.40 -15.60
CA ILE A 68 3.76 -4.96 -16.38
C ILE A 68 4.41 -6.13 -17.13
N GLU A 69 4.48 -7.32 -16.52
CA GLU A 69 5.06 -8.52 -17.16
C GLU A 69 4.16 -9.14 -18.24
N THR A 70 2.83 -8.98 -18.16
CA THR A 70 1.90 -9.52 -19.17
C THR A 70 1.78 -8.69 -20.46
N SER A 71 2.56 -7.62 -20.60
CA SER A 71 2.56 -6.75 -21.80
C SER A 71 3.73 -7.01 -22.77
N TYR A 72 4.40 -8.16 -22.66
CA TYR A 72 5.48 -8.61 -23.56
C TYR A 72 5.12 -9.89 -24.31
#